data_AF-A0A3D0W4I2-F1
#
_entry.id   AF-A0A3D0W4I2-F1
#
_cell.length_a   1.000
_cell.length_b   1.000
_cell.length_c   1.000
_cell.angle_alpha   90.00
_cell.angle_beta   90.00
_cell.angle_gamma   90.00
#
_symmetry.space_group_name_H-M   'P 1'
#
loop_
_entity.id
_entity.type
_entity.pdbx_description
1 polymer ?
#
loop_
_entity_poly.entity_id
_entity_poly.type
_entity_poly.pdbx_seq_one_letter_code
_entity_poly.pdbx_strand_id
1 'polypeptide(L)'
;AIGEAYRQIKHGYTDAAFAGGTEALLTFGTIKAWEALRILAEEDPNDPTTSCKPFSLNRTGLVLGEGAAVLVLEEMEMAKARGAKIYGEITGYGLTNDGDHITQPSVEGQSRAMKAALADAKLNPNDIGYINAHGTGTLLNDATETAAIKHVFGSSAPHIPVSSTKSMHGHLMGAAGAVEITATLMVLVKKELPPTINLKEPDPACDLDYVPNQKRVLKELNHVMSNSFAFGGTSGVIIMSKV
;
A
#
# COMPACT_ATOMS: atom_id res chain seq x y z
N ALA A 1 -2.40 11.24 6.65
CA ALA A 1 -2.80 12.45 5.91
C ALA A 1 -4.09 12.22 5.12
N ILE A 2 -4.08 11.42 4.05
CA ILE A 2 -5.25 11.19 3.17
C ILE A 2 -6.46 10.64 3.94
N GLY A 3 -6.27 9.61 4.77
CA GLY A 3 -7.36 9.04 5.59
C GLY A 3 -7.95 10.03 6.60
N GLU A 4 -7.14 10.93 7.15
CA GLU A 4 -7.64 11.99 8.04
C GLU A 4 -8.41 13.06 7.26
N ALA A 5 -7.95 13.46 6.07
CA ALA A 5 -8.72 14.35 5.20
C ALA A 5 -10.09 13.75 4.82
N TYR A 6 -10.12 12.44 4.52
CA TYR A 6 -11.36 11.70 4.32
C TYR A 6 -12.28 11.77 5.56
N ARG A 7 -11.77 11.57 6.78
CA ARG A 7 -12.57 11.71 8.01
C ARG A 7 -13.13 13.12 8.19
N GLN A 8 -12.33 14.15 7.91
CA GLN A 8 -12.77 15.54 8.01
C GLN A 8 -13.94 15.82 7.06
N ILE A 9 -13.88 15.32 5.82
CA ILE A 9 -14.96 15.47 4.83
C ILE A 9 -16.18 14.63 5.21
N LYS A 10 -15.99 13.34 5.54
CA LYS A 10 -17.06 12.41 5.93
C LYS A 10 -17.89 12.92 7.11
N HIS A 11 -17.26 13.64 8.04
CA HIS A 11 -17.92 14.20 9.21
C HIS A 11 -18.36 15.66 9.07
N GLY A 12 -18.20 16.26 7.88
CA GLY A 12 -18.68 17.62 7.59
C GLY A 12 -17.86 18.74 8.23
N TYR A 13 -16.61 18.48 8.62
CA TYR A 13 -15.70 19.51 9.13
C TYR A 13 -15.05 20.34 8.01
N THR A 14 -14.99 19.80 6.79
CA THR A 14 -14.53 20.51 5.58
C THR A 14 -15.15 19.88 4.34
N ASP A 15 -15.35 20.66 3.28
CA ASP A 15 -15.94 20.16 2.03
C ASP A 15 -14.88 19.67 1.03
N ALA A 16 -13.64 20.12 1.17
CA ALA A 16 -12.54 19.78 0.26
C ALA A 16 -11.17 19.87 0.95
N ALA A 17 -10.22 19.05 0.51
CA ALA A 17 -8.86 19.05 1.03
C ALA A 17 -7.83 18.64 -0.02
N PHE A 18 -6.65 19.27 0.03
CA PHE A 18 -5.42 18.70 -0.55
C PHE A 18 -4.78 17.79 0.48
N ALA A 19 -4.60 16.51 0.14
CA ALA A 19 -3.96 15.56 1.04
C ALA A 19 -2.97 14.67 0.29
N GLY A 20 -1.83 14.41 0.91
CA GLY A 20 -0.76 13.68 0.25
C GLY A 20 0.47 13.51 1.14
N GLY A 21 1.62 13.32 0.51
CA GLY A 21 2.91 13.19 1.15
C GLY A 21 4.03 13.50 0.16
N THR A 22 5.15 14.01 0.68
CA THR A 22 6.38 14.28 -0.07
C THR A 22 7.56 13.78 0.75
N GLU A 23 8.60 13.33 0.04
CA GLU A 23 9.83 12.86 0.63
C GLU A 23 10.99 13.14 -0.33
N ALA A 24 12.12 13.60 0.20
CA ALA A 24 13.34 13.94 -0.55
C ALA A 24 14.56 13.56 0.28
N LEU A 25 14.67 12.25 0.55
CA LEU A 25 15.54 11.71 1.59
C LEU A 25 16.89 11.21 1.06
N LEU A 26 17.14 11.22 -0.26
CA LEU A 26 18.34 10.67 -0.89
C LEU A 26 19.57 11.58 -0.70
N THR A 27 19.90 11.84 0.57
CA THR A 27 21.10 12.56 1.00
C THR A 27 22.07 11.59 1.66
N PHE A 28 23.36 11.92 1.65
CA PHE A 28 24.39 11.07 2.25
C PHE A 28 24.08 10.69 3.70
N GLY A 29 23.71 11.68 4.53
CA GLY A 29 23.43 11.45 5.95
C GLY A 29 22.26 10.50 6.17
N THR A 30 21.16 10.70 5.44
CA THR A 30 19.97 9.84 5.56
C THR A 30 20.23 8.43 5.05
N ILE A 31 20.87 8.27 3.89
CA ILE A 31 21.23 6.95 3.36
C ILE A 31 22.12 6.19 4.35
N LYS A 32 23.12 6.85 4.95
CA LYS A 32 23.97 6.25 5.99
C LYS A 32 23.20 5.88 7.26
N ALA A 33 22.20 6.68 7.67
CA ALA A 33 21.35 6.33 8.80
C ALA A 33 20.52 5.06 8.52
N TRP A 34 19.95 4.92 7.31
CA TRP A 34 19.21 3.73 6.92
C TRP A 34 20.09 2.49 6.73
N GLU A 35 21.31 2.67 6.19
CA GLU A 35 22.31 1.61 6.11
C GLU A 35 22.69 1.10 7.51
N ALA A 36 22.84 2.00 8.49
CA ALA A 36 23.15 1.65 9.88
C ALA A 36 22.03 0.83 10.55
N LEU A 37 20.78 0.96 10.11
CA LEU A 37 19.66 0.12 10.55
C LEU A 37 19.67 -1.29 9.97
N ARG A 38 20.55 -1.57 8.99
CA ARG A 38 20.69 -2.87 8.30
C ARG A 38 19.39 -3.36 7.68
N ILE A 39 18.63 -2.44 7.08
CA ILE A 39 17.34 -2.74 6.47
C ILE A 39 17.30 -2.46 4.96
N LEU A 40 18.35 -1.83 4.43
CA LEU A 40 18.49 -1.60 3.00
C LEU A 40 18.79 -2.89 2.27
N ALA A 41 18.24 -3.02 1.06
CA ALA A 41 18.56 -4.13 0.17
C ALA A 41 20.05 -4.11 -0.16
N GLU A 42 20.65 -5.30 -0.16
CA GLU A 42 21.91 -5.53 -0.84
C GLU A 42 21.74 -5.29 -2.34
N GLU A 43 22.74 -4.67 -2.96
CA GLU A 43 22.78 -4.47 -4.40
C GLU A 43 22.81 -5.82 -5.12
N ASP A 44 21.87 -6.06 -6.04
CA ASP A 44 21.92 -7.28 -6.85
C ASP A 44 23.19 -7.28 -7.72
N PRO A 45 24.02 -8.34 -7.65
CA PRO A 45 25.32 -8.36 -8.30
C PRO A 45 25.25 -8.39 -9.83
N ASN A 46 24.09 -8.73 -10.40
CA ASN A 46 23.90 -8.76 -11.84
C ASN A 46 23.29 -7.46 -12.38
N ASP A 47 22.32 -6.91 -11.66
CA ASP A 47 21.64 -5.67 -12.05
C ASP A 47 21.11 -4.92 -10.81
N PRO A 48 21.77 -3.82 -10.40
CA PRO A 48 21.39 -3.01 -9.23
C PRO A 48 19.94 -2.53 -9.25
N THR A 49 19.35 -2.33 -10.44
CA THR A 49 17.95 -1.90 -10.59
C THR A 49 16.95 -2.96 -10.16
N THR A 50 17.41 -4.21 -10.00
CA THR A 50 16.58 -5.34 -9.54
C THR A 50 16.66 -5.58 -8.05
N SER A 51 17.34 -4.73 -7.27
CA SER A 51 17.55 -4.93 -5.82
C SER A 51 16.26 -4.85 -4.99
N CYS A 52 15.23 -4.14 -5.46
CA CYS A 52 13.92 -4.15 -4.80
C CYS A 52 13.08 -5.34 -5.29
N LYS A 53 12.95 -6.37 -4.44
CA LYS A 53 12.33 -7.66 -4.77
C LYS A 53 11.26 -8.10 -3.75
N PRO A 54 10.17 -7.33 -3.55
CA PRO A 54 9.12 -7.71 -2.61
C PRO A 54 8.63 -9.15 -2.80
N PHE A 55 8.44 -9.86 -1.69
CA PHE A 55 7.96 -11.25 -1.63
C PHE A 55 8.89 -12.32 -2.26
N SER A 56 10.06 -11.94 -2.77
CA SER A 56 11.05 -12.87 -3.30
C SER A 56 11.82 -13.57 -2.17
N LEU A 57 12.13 -14.86 -2.32
CA LEU A 57 12.91 -15.67 -1.39
C LEU A 57 14.30 -15.05 -1.11
N ASN A 58 14.89 -14.44 -2.13
CA ASN A 58 16.21 -13.81 -2.07
C ASN A 58 16.17 -12.29 -1.81
N ARG A 59 15.07 -11.76 -1.26
CA ARG A 59 14.99 -10.35 -0.86
C ARG A 59 15.88 -10.10 0.37
N THR A 60 16.53 -8.94 0.41
CA THR A 60 17.50 -8.60 1.48
C THR A 60 17.10 -7.34 2.24
N GLY A 61 16.22 -6.51 1.69
CA GLY A 61 15.79 -5.27 2.32
C GLY A 61 14.99 -4.36 1.39
N LEU A 62 14.78 -3.12 1.82
CA LEU A 62 14.12 -2.09 1.03
C LEU A 62 15.12 -1.28 0.19
N VAL A 63 14.67 -0.78 -0.95
CA VAL A 63 15.40 0.24 -1.71
C VAL A 63 14.75 1.59 -1.41
N LEU A 64 15.55 2.62 -1.12
CA LEU A 64 15.02 3.96 -0.86
C LEU A 64 14.61 4.66 -2.16
N GLY A 65 13.51 5.40 -2.11
CA GLY A 65 13.07 6.28 -3.17
C GLY A 65 12.67 7.65 -2.63
N GLU A 66 12.42 8.59 -3.53
CA GLU A 66 11.91 9.93 -3.21
C GLU A 66 10.81 10.34 -4.20
N GLY A 67 10.01 11.33 -3.82
CA GLY A 67 8.91 11.80 -4.65
C GLY A 67 7.79 12.44 -3.85
N ALA A 68 6.69 12.74 -4.53
CA ALA A 68 5.51 13.32 -3.92
C ALA A 68 4.26 12.92 -4.68
N ALA A 69 3.14 12.86 -3.95
CA ALA A 69 1.81 12.82 -4.54
C ALA A 69 0.85 13.61 -3.67
N VAL A 70 -0.08 14.31 -4.32
CA VAL A 70 -1.16 15.06 -3.68
C VAL A 70 -2.45 14.72 -4.39
N LEU A 71 -3.48 14.37 -3.62
CA LEU A 71 -4.84 14.16 -4.08
C LEU A 71 -5.70 15.36 -3.69
N VAL A 72 -6.68 15.65 -4.53
CA VAL A 72 -7.79 16.54 -4.22
C VAL A 72 -8.94 15.66 -3.78
N LEU A 73 -9.37 15.81 -2.53
CA LEU A 73 -10.53 15.14 -1.96
C LEU A 73 -11.65 16.17 -1.81
N GLU A 74 -12.87 15.78 -2.15
CA GLU A 74 -14.06 16.62 -2.06
C GLU A 74 -15.25 15.79 -1.57
N GLU A 75 -16.23 16.47 -0.98
CA GLU A 75 -17.56 15.94 -0.78
C GLU A 75 -18.20 15.58 -2.13
N MET A 76 -18.89 14.44 -2.19
CA MET A 76 -19.35 13.82 -3.43
C MET A 76 -20.38 14.68 -4.18
N GLU A 77 -21.36 15.24 -3.49
CA GLU A 77 -22.40 16.05 -4.11
C GLU A 77 -21.86 17.41 -4.59
N MET A 78 -20.91 18.01 -3.85
CA MET A 78 -20.17 19.19 -4.28
C MET A 78 -19.38 18.93 -5.56
N ALA A 79 -18.64 17.81 -5.63
CA ALA A 79 -17.89 17.40 -6.80
C ALA A 79 -18.80 17.17 -8.03
N LYS A 80 -19.95 16.50 -7.83
CA LYS A 80 -20.96 16.30 -8.88
C LYS A 80 -21.57 17.60 -9.36
N ALA A 81 -21.95 18.50 -8.45
CA ALA A 81 -22.62 19.76 -8.78
C ALA A 81 -21.76 20.66 -9.69
N ARG A 82 -20.43 20.63 -9.52
CA ARG A 82 -19.50 21.38 -10.38
C ARG A 82 -19.00 20.60 -11.60
N GLY A 83 -19.52 19.40 -11.86
CA GLY A 83 -19.10 18.55 -12.99
C GLY A 83 -17.64 18.09 -12.88
N ALA A 84 -17.14 17.85 -11.67
CA ALA A 84 -15.77 17.40 -11.46
C ALA A 84 -15.52 16.02 -12.08
N LYS A 85 -14.30 15.77 -12.54
CA LYS A 85 -13.87 14.41 -12.88
C LYS A 85 -13.61 13.64 -11.59
N ILE A 86 -14.40 12.61 -11.35
CA ILE A 86 -14.27 11.73 -10.17
C ILE A 86 -13.51 10.47 -10.58
N TYR A 87 -12.38 10.21 -9.91
CA TYR A 87 -11.52 9.06 -10.20
C TYR A 87 -11.94 7.79 -9.42
N GLY A 88 -12.55 7.98 -8.26
CA GLY A 88 -12.95 6.94 -7.31
C GLY A 88 -13.42 7.58 -6.01
N GLU A 89 -13.97 6.78 -5.12
CA GLU A 89 -14.43 7.19 -3.80
C GLU A 89 -13.56 6.52 -2.73
N ILE A 90 -13.08 7.26 -1.73
CA ILE A 90 -12.53 6.64 -0.53
C ILE A 90 -13.71 6.22 0.34
N THR A 91 -13.88 4.92 0.55
CA THR A 91 -15.03 4.36 1.26
C THR A 91 -14.67 3.83 2.65
N GLY A 92 -13.40 3.51 2.89
CA GLY A 92 -12.94 2.97 4.17
C GLY A 92 -11.58 3.49 4.57
N TYR A 93 -11.42 3.78 5.86
CA TYR A 93 -10.12 4.11 6.45
C TYR A 93 -9.93 3.44 7.81
N GLY A 94 -8.88 2.61 7.91
CA GLY A 94 -8.42 1.99 9.15
C GLY A 94 -7.09 2.57 9.61
N LEU A 95 -6.98 2.87 10.90
CA LEU A 95 -5.75 3.32 11.55
C LEU A 95 -5.59 2.58 12.88
N THR A 96 -4.43 1.98 13.09
CA THR A 96 -4.10 1.29 14.35
C THR A 96 -2.65 1.59 14.77
N ASN A 97 -2.36 1.29 16.03
CA ASN A 97 -1.01 1.19 16.54
C ASN A 97 -0.85 -0.15 17.27
N ASP A 98 0.31 -0.79 17.11
CA ASP A 98 0.57 -2.11 17.69
C ASP A 98 0.99 -2.04 19.16
N GLY A 99 1.62 -0.93 19.57
CA GLY A 99 2.09 -0.69 20.93
C GLY A 99 3.16 -1.67 21.41
N ASP A 100 3.83 -2.38 20.49
CA ASP A 100 4.66 -3.54 20.79
C ASP A 100 6.16 -3.30 20.51
N HIS A 101 6.56 -3.27 19.24
CA HIS A 101 7.96 -3.09 18.84
C HIS A 101 8.15 -1.93 17.87
N ILE A 102 9.32 -1.28 17.93
CA ILE A 102 9.62 -0.12 17.08
C ILE A 102 9.84 -0.50 15.61
N THR A 103 10.50 -1.61 15.31
CA THR A 103 10.83 -2.02 13.92
C THR A 103 10.23 -3.35 13.48
N GLN A 104 9.59 -4.11 14.38
CA GLN A 104 9.07 -5.43 14.04
C GLN A 104 7.55 -5.30 13.78
N PRO A 105 7.06 -5.70 12.61
CA PRO A 105 5.64 -5.65 12.29
C PRO A 105 4.85 -6.73 13.03
N SER A 106 3.58 -6.46 13.29
CA SER A 106 2.65 -7.42 13.90
C SER A 106 1.56 -7.87 12.92
N VAL A 107 1.33 -9.18 12.84
CA VAL A 107 0.21 -9.75 12.07
C VAL A 107 -1.11 -9.19 12.57
N GLU A 108 -1.30 -9.13 13.89
CA GLU A 108 -2.52 -8.64 14.51
C GLU A 108 -2.69 -7.14 14.26
N GLY A 109 -1.59 -6.38 14.38
CA GLY A 109 -1.54 -4.96 14.10
C GLY A 109 -2.08 -4.54 12.74
N GLN A 110 -1.48 -5.13 11.71
CA GLN A 110 -1.86 -4.93 10.31
C GLN A 110 -3.27 -5.47 10.03
N SER A 111 -3.63 -6.62 10.61
CA SER A 111 -4.97 -7.21 10.49
C SER A 111 -6.05 -6.29 11.04
N ARG A 112 -5.83 -5.66 12.20
CA ARG A 112 -6.78 -4.72 12.80
C ARG A 112 -6.99 -3.49 11.91
N ALA A 113 -5.94 -2.95 11.27
CA ALA A 113 -6.07 -1.83 10.36
C ALA A 113 -6.91 -2.19 9.13
N MET A 114 -6.67 -3.36 8.51
CA MET A 114 -7.46 -3.85 7.38
C MET A 114 -8.92 -4.11 7.77
N LYS A 115 -9.17 -4.77 8.92
CA LYS A 115 -10.53 -4.99 9.46
C LYS A 115 -11.26 -3.68 9.74
N ALA A 116 -10.57 -2.68 10.30
CA ALA A 116 -11.15 -1.37 10.57
C ALA A 116 -11.52 -0.63 9.27
N ALA A 117 -10.69 -0.70 8.23
CA ALA A 117 -11.00 -0.12 6.93
C ALA A 117 -12.22 -0.81 6.28
N LEU A 118 -12.28 -2.15 6.32
CA LEU A 118 -13.44 -2.93 5.84
C LEU A 118 -14.73 -2.56 6.58
N ALA A 119 -14.67 -2.43 7.91
CA ALA A 119 -15.80 -2.04 8.73
C ALA A 119 -16.29 -0.61 8.42
N ASP A 120 -15.37 0.34 8.24
CA ASP A 120 -15.70 1.72 7.86
C ASP A 120 -16.35 1.81 6.48
N ALA A 121 -15.88 0.97 5.53
CA ALA A 121 -16.46 0.82 4.19
C ALA A 121 -17.75 0.00 4.15
N LYS A 122 -18.11 -0.70 5.24
CA LYS A 122 -19.20 -1.68 5.29
C LYS A 122 -19.07 -2.78 4.22
N LEU A 123 -17.85 -3.23 3.97
CA LEU A 123 -17.52 -4.28 3.01
C LEU A 123 -17.11 -5.57 3.71
N ASN A 124 -17.36 -6.69 3.04
CA ASN A 124 -16.83 -8.00 3.42
C ASN A 124 -15.44 -8.20 2.79
N PRO A 125 -14.61 -9.08 3.36
CA PRO A 125 -13.32 -9.41 2.76
C PRO A 125 -13.41 -9.85 1.30
N ASN A 126 -14.49 -10.53 0.90
CA ASN A 126 -14.70 -11.04 -0.46
C ASN A 126 -15.00 -9.94 -1.50
N ASP A 127 -15.29 -8.72 -1.05
CA ASP A 127 -15.61 -7.60 -1.95
C ASP A 127 -14.34 -6.93 -2.50
N ILE A 128 -13.18 -7.13 -1.85
CA ILE A 128 -11.90 -6.56 -2.28
C ILE A 128 -11.35 -7.35 -3.47
N GLY A 129 -11.17 -6.67 -4.60
CA GLY A 129 -10.67 -7.28 -5.83
C GLY A 129 -9.17 -7.09 -6.09
N TYR A 130 -8.49 -6.26 -5.31
CA TYR A 130 -7.05 -6.04 -5.40
C TYR A 130 -6.50 -5.37 -4.14
N ILE A 131 -5.28 -5.74 -3.75
CA ILE A 131 -4.53 -5.15 -2.63
C ILE A 131 -3.19 -4.60 -3.14
N ASN A 132 -2.97 -3.29 -3.05
CA ASN A 132 -1.62 -2.74 -3.08
C ASN A 132 -1.00 -2.89 -1.67
N ALA A 133 -0.09 -3.84 -1.55
CA ALA A 133 0.58 -4.14 -0.30
C ALA A 133 1.58 -3.05 0.10
N HIS A 134 1.94 -3.01 1.38
CA HIS A 134 3.10 -2.26 1.85
C HIS A 134 4.39 -2.85 1.29
N GLY A 135 4.56 -4.18 1.28
CA GLY A 135 5.53 -4.97 0.50
C GLY A 135 6.87 -4.29 0.27
N THR A 136 7.70 -4.20 1.31
CA THR A 136 8.94 -3.41 1.29
C THR A 136 10.14 -4.15 0.70
N GLY A 137 10.06 -5.47 0.53
CA GLY A 137 11.23 -6.28 0.20
C GLY A 137 12.07 -6.66 1.42
N THR A 138 11.59 -6.35 2.64
CA THR A 138 12.25 -6.82 3.86
C THR A 138 11.73 -8.21 4.26
N LEU A 139 12.60 -9.03 4.85
CA LEU A 139 12.28 -10.42 5.19
C LEU A 139 11.05 -10.54 6.08
N LEU A 140 11.04 -9.80 7.19
CA LEU A 140 9.97 -9.89 8.20
C LEU A 140 8.67 -9.26 7.71
N ASN A 141 8.72 -8.06 7.11
CA ASN A 141 7.51 -7.36 6.66
C ASN A 141 6.68 -8.16 5.68
N ASP A 142 7.31 -8.68 4.63
CA ASP A 142 6.57 -9.29 3.52
C ASP A 142 5.87 -10.59 3.97
N ALA A 143 6.51 -11.36 4.85
CA ALA A 143 5.92 -12.53 5.47
C ALA A 143 4.79 -12.16 6.46
N THR A 144 5.00 -11.13 7.30
CA THR A 144 3.99 -10.65 8.24
C THR A 144 2.75 -10.10 7.54
N GLU A 145 2.94 -9.32 6.47
CA GLU A 145 1.83 -8.77 5.68
C GLU A 145 1.06 -9.89 4.96
N THR A 146 1.76 -10.89 4.43
CA THR A 146 1.12 -12.08 3.86
C THR A 146 0.26 -12.80 4.91
N ALA A 147 0.80 -13.03 6.10
CA ALA A 147 0.06 -13.65 7.19
C ALA A 147 -1.14 -12.80 7.64
N ALA A 148 -1.00 -11.46 7.68
CA ALA A 148 -2.09 -10.55 8.02
C ALA A 148 -3.20 -10.57 6.96
N ILE A 149 -2.87 -10.58 5.67
CA ILE A 149 -3.85 -10.72 4.59
C ILE A 149 -4.58 -12.06 4.73
N LYS A 150 -3.87 -13.17 4.93
CA LYS A 150 -4.51 -14.48 5.15
C LYS A 150 -5.41 -14.49 6.39
N HIS A 151 -5.00 -13.80 7.45
CA HIS A 151 -5.79 -13.70 8.67
C HIS A 151 -7.09 -12.91 8.47
N VAL A 152 -7.09 -11.85 7.65
CA VAL A 152 -8.29 -11.02 7.40
C VAL A 152 -9.20 -11.64 6.34
N PHE A 153 -8.62 -12.17 5.26
CA PHE A 153 -9.35 -12.62 4.08
C PHE A 153 -9.63 -14.13 4.06
N GLY A 154 -9.03 -14.91 4.96
CA GLY A 154 -9.30 -16.34 5.11
C GLY A 154 -9.10 -17.10 3.81
N SER A 155 -10.10 -17.93 3.44
CA SER A 155 -10.07 -18.74 2.22
C SER A 155 -10.06 -17.90 0.93
N SER A 156 -10.41 -16.61 1.00
CA SER A 156 -10.42 -15.72 -0.16
C SER A 156 -9.06 -15.12 -0.46
N ALA A 157 -8.14 -15.11 0.52
CA ALA A 157 -6.82 -14.50 0.38
C ALA A 157 -6.04 -14.96 -0.87
N PRO A 158 -5.97 -16.27 -1.20
CA PRO A 158 -5.24 -16.74 -2.39
C PRO A 158 -5.85 -16.30 -3.73
N HIS A 159 -7.09 -15.82 -3.73
CA HIS A 159 -7.82 -15.40 -4.94
C HIS A 159 -7.80 -13.88 -5.16
N ILE A 160 -7.27 -13.11 -4.20
CA ILE A 160 -7.14 -11.67 -4.30
C ILE A 160 -5.75 -11.36 -4.84
N PRO A 161 -5.64 -10.74 -6.03
CA PRO A 161 -4.35 -10.28 -6.53
C PRO A 161 -3.75 -9.22 -5.60
N VAL A 162 -2.49 -9.39 -5.26
CA VAL A 162 -1.70 -8.47 -4.43
C VAL A 162 -0.54 -7.96 -5.28
N SER A 163 -0.07 -6.74 -5.08
CA SER A 163 1.23 -6.34 -5.63
C SER A 163 1.94 -5.33 -4.73
N SER A 164 3.26 -5.22 -4.88
CA SER A 164 4.00 -4.08 -4.36
C SER A 164 4.56 -3.23 -5.48
N THR A 165 4.04 -2.01 -5.61
CA THR A 165 4.56 -1.03 -6.58
C THR A 165 5.94 -0.51 -6.20
N LYS A 166 6.38 -0.68 -4.93
CA LYS A 166 7.73 -0.33 -4.48
C LYS A 166 8.83 -1.06 -5.27
N SER A 167 8.50 -2.22 -5.86
CA SER A 167 9.39 -2.92 -6.79
C SER A 167 9.86 -2.04 -7.97
N MET A 168 9.12 -0.98 -8.32
CA MET A 168 9.44 -0.05 -9.41
C MET A 168 9.95 1.32 -8.93
N HIS A 169 9.45 1.82 -7.80
CA HIS A 169 9.73 3.20 -7.34
C HIS A 169 10.52 3.28 -6.02
N GLY A 170 10.80 2.14 -5.38
CA GLY A 170 11.45 2.08 -4.07
C GLY A 170 10.49 2.46 -2.94
N HIS A 171 11.03 2.69 -1.75
CA HIS A 171 10.28 3.12 -0.59
C HIS A 171 10.46 4.62 -0.36
N LEU A 172 9.42 5.39 -0.68
CA LEU A 172 9.38 6.84 -0.56
C LEU A 172 9.02 7.33 0.85
N MET A 173 9.24 6.52 1.88
CA MET A 173 8.93 6.83 3.28
C MET A 173 7.58 7.56 3.47
N GLY A 174 7.59 8.83 3.88
CA GLY A 174 6.38 9.62 4.14
C GLY A 174 5.50 9.85 2.90
N ALA A 175 6.08 9.78 1.69
CA ALA A 175 5.34 9.91 0.43
C ALA A 175 4.81 8.58 -0.12
N ALA A 176 5.30 7.42 0.36
CA ALA A 176 4.97 6.11 -0.20
C ALA A 176 3.46 5.86 -0.24
N GLY A 177 2.77 6.09 0.88
CA GLY A 177 1.31 5.91 0.95
C GLY A 177 0.56 6.78 -0.05
N ALA A 178 0.98 8.02 -0.29
CA ALA A 178 0.31 8.91 -1.23
C ALA A 178 0.54 8.49 -2.70
N VAL A 179 1.76 8.10 -3.05
CA VAL A 179 2.10 7.61 -4.39
C VAL A 179 1.39 6.27 -4.68
N GLU A 180 1.37 5.37 -3.69
CA GLU A 180 0.71 4.07 -3.79
C GLU A 180 -0.81 4.18 -3.89
N ILE A 181 -1.44 5.06 -3.12
CA ILE A 181 -2.87 5.36 -3.26
C ILE A 181 -3.17 5.92 -4.65
N THR A 182 -2.31 6.78 -5.19
CA THR A 182 -2.47 7.30 -6.55
C THR A 182 -2.40 6.19 -7.59
N ALA A 183 -1.40 5.29 -7.49
CA ALA A 183 -1.30 4.12 -8.36
C ALA A 183 -2.54 3.21 -8.23
N THR A 184 -2.96 2.93 -7.00
CA THR A 184 -4.11 2.07 -6.67
C THR A 184 -5.44 2.66 -7.17
N LEU A 185 -5.61 3.97 -7.10
CA LEU A 185 -6.75 4.67 -7.69
C LEU A 185 -6.77 4.51 -9.21
N MET A 186 -5.60 4.58 -9.87
CA MET A 186 -5.52 4.32 -11.30
C MET A 186 -5.79 2.87 -11.67
N VAL A 187 -5.60 1.91 -10.75
CA VAL A 187 -6.03 0.51 -10.92
C VAL A 187 -7.55 0.43 -11.03
N LEU A 188 -8.31 1.14 -10.18
CA LEU A 188 -9.77 1.22 -10.30
C LEU A 188 -10.21 1.80 -11.65
N VAL A 189 -9.56 2.89 -12.08
CA VAL A 189 -9.92 3.61 -13.31
C VAL A 189 -9.61 2.79 -14.56
N LYS A 190 -8.46 2.12 -14.60
CA LYS A 190 -7.97 1.43 -15.80
C LYS A 190 -8.26 -0.07 -15.79
N LYS A 191 -8.59 -0.66 -14.65
CA LYS A 191 -8.69 -2.11 -14.43
C LYS A 191 -7.39 -2.85 -14.81
N GLU A 192 -6.25 -2.19 -14.62
CA GLU A 192 -4.93 -2.75 -14.88
C GLU A 192 -4.14 -2.82 -13.56
N LEU A 193 -3.84 -4.03 -13.10
CA LEU A 193 -3.04 -4.26 -11.91
C LEU A 193 -1.55 -4.08 -12.25
N PRO A 194 -0.80 -3.23 -11.52
CA PRO A 194 0.64 -3.14 -11.71
C PRO A 194 1.31 -4.44 -11.26
N PRO A 195 2.42 -4.83 -11.91
CA PRO A 195 3.18 -5.99 -11.47
C PRO A 195 3.97 -5.70 -10.19
N THR A 196 4.26 -6.77 -9.45
CA THR A 196 5.47 -6.80 -8.61
C THR A 196 6.63 -7.26 -9.50
N ILE A 197 7.48 -6.32 -9.95
CA ILE A 197 8.65 -6.66 -10.76
C ILE A 197 9.76 -7.29 -9.89
N ASN A 198 10.73 -7.93 -10.54
CA ASN A 198 11.86 -8.63 -9.92
C ASN A 198 11.51 -9.86 -9.07
N LEU A 199 10.24 -10.31 -9.08
CA LEU A 199 9.79 -11.50 -8.38
C LEU A 199 10.05 -12.76 -9.24
N LYS A 200 11.26 -13.31 -9.14
CA LYS A 200 11.69 -14.51 -9.88
C LYS A 200 11.53 -15.80 -9.07
N GLU A 201 11.84 -15.73 -7.78
CA GLU A 201 11.82 -16.87 -6.86
C GLU A 201 10.90 -16.51 -5.68
N PRO A 202 9.61 -16.84 -5.73
CA PRO A 202 8.69 -16.53 -4.63
C PRO A 202 9.10 -17.22 -3.33
N ASP A 203 9.03 -16.51 -2.21
CA ASP A 203 9.25 -17.07 -0.87
C ASP A 203 8.07 -17.97 -0.47
N PRO A 204 8.27 -19.23 -0.02
CA PRO A 204 7.18 -20.07 0.49
C PRO A 204 6.37 -19.47 1.65
N ALA A 205 6.94 -18.53 2.43
CA ALA A 205 6.21 -17.79 3.45
C ALA A 205 5.31 -16.67 2.87
N CYS A 206 5.54 -16.32 1.61
CA CYS A 206 4.77 -15.36 0.82
C CYS A 206 4.04 -16.14 -0.29
N ASP A 207 2.89 -16.74 0.02
CA ASP A 207 2.19 -17.71 -0.84
C ASP A 207 0.90 -17.17 -1.50
N LEU A 208 0.81 -15.85 -1.70
CA LEU A 208 -0.30 -15.21 -2.41
C LEU A 208 0.02 -14.93 -3.88
N ASP A 209 -0.98 -14.48 -4.63
CA ASP A 209 -0.82 -14.05 -6.02
C ASP A 209 -0.29 -12.60 -6.08
N TYR A 210 1.04 -12.44 -6.16
CA TYR A 210 1.69 -11.11 -6.14
C TYR A 210 1.78 -10.41 -7.51
N VAL A 211 1.02 -10.84 -8.51
CA VAL A 211 1.04 -10.29 -9.89
C VAL A 211 2.50 -10.19 -10.41
N PRO A 212 3.22 -11.32 -10.54
CA PRO A 212 4.66 -11.28 -10.80
C PRO A 212 4.98 -10.78 -12.22
N ASN A 213 5.87 -9.78 -12.31
CA ASN A 213 6.60 -9.32 -13.49
C ASN A 213 5.79 -8.76 -14.67
N GLN A 214 4.50 -9.05 -14.80
CA GLN A 214 3.65 -8.54 -15.87
C GLN A 214 2.35 -7.99 -15.31
N LYS A 215 1.91 -6.85 -15.88
CA LYS A 215 0.62 -6.27 -15.52
C LYS A 215 -0.52 -7.25 -15.81
N ARG A 216 -1.58 -7.18 -15.03
CA ARG A 216 -2.80 -7.98 -15.25
C ARG A 216 -3.99 -7.08 -15.56
N VAL A 217 -4.69 -7.35 -16.64
CA VAL A 217 -5.93 -6.63 -16.99
C VAL A 217 -7.13 -7.40 -16.42
N LEU A 218 -8.01 -6.70 -15.71
CA LEU A 218 -9.25 -7.25 -15.16
C LEU A 218 -10.45 -6.80 -15.99
N LYS A 219 -11.47 -7.67 -16.05
CA LYS A 219 -12.76 -7.32 -16.67
C LYS A 219 -13.54 -6.33 -15.81
N GLU A 220 -13.62 -6.61 -14.51
CA GLU A 220 -14.32 -5.81 -13.52
C GLU A 220 -13.50 -5.69 -12.24
N LEU A 221 -13.64 -4.55 -11.57
CA LEU A 221 -13.03 -4.23 -10.30
C LEU A 221 -13.82 -3.11 -9.64
N ASN A 222 -14.31 -3.36 -8.43
CA ASN A 222 -15.17 -2.41 -7.70
C ASN A 222 -14.49 -1.82 -6.47
N HIS A 223 -13.70 -2.61 -5.74
CA HIS A 223 -13.07 -2.20 -4.50
C HIS A 223 -11.60 -2.62 -4.47
N VAL A 224 -10.74 -1.70 -4.04
CA VAL A 224 -9.30 -1.91 -3.89
C VAL A 224 -8.86 -1.45 -2.51
N MET A 225 -7.85 -2.11 -1.98
CA MET A 225 -7.24 -1.80 -0.70
C MET A 225 -5.79 -1.35 -0.90
N SER A 226 -5.36 -0.32 -0.17
CA SER A 226 -3.97 0.13 -0.13
C SER A 226 -3.46 0.09 1.31
N ASN A 227 -2.43 -0.71 1.55
CA ASN A 227 -1.82 -0.89 2.85
C ASN A 227 -0.59 0.01 3.02
N SER A 228 -0.39 0.56 4.21
CA SER A 228 0.83 1.30 4.57
C SER A 228 1.13 1.11 6.06
N PHE A 229 2.30 0.55 6.34
CA PHE A 229 2.74 0.25 7.70
C PHE A 229 4.05 0.99 8.00
N ALA A 230 4.30 1.29 9.26
CA ALA A 230 5.43 2.11 9.66
C ALA A 230 6.07 1.60 10.95
N PHE A 231 7.32 2.03 11.15
CA PHE A 231 7.98 1.90 12.45
C PHE A 231 7.13 2.55 13.56
N GLY A 232 7.31 2.04 14.78
CA GLY A 232 6.47 2.36 15.93
C GLY A 232 5.11 1.64 15.91
N GLY A 233 4.93 0.67 15.00
CA GLY A 233 3.72 -0.16 14.93
C GLY A 233 2.49 0.55 14.38
N THR A 234 2.65 1.71 13.71
CA THR A 234 1.50 2.44 13.15
C THR A 234 1.11 1.84 11.81
N SER A 235 -0.17 1.49 11.66
CA SER A 235 -0.71 0.88 10.45
C SER A 235 -1.90 1.66 9.92
N GLY A 236 -1.83 2.08 8.65
CA GLY A 236 -2.89 2.78 7.93
C GLY A 236 -3.34 2.02 6.70
N VAL A 237 -4.66 1.86 6.53
CA VAL A 237 -5.26 1.16 5.38
C VAL A 237 -6.38 2.00 4.81
N ILE A 238 -6.39 2.18 3.50
CA ILE A 238 -7.45 2.89 2.77
C ILE A 238 -8.11 1.92 1.78
N ILE A 239 -9.43 1.96 1.73
CA ILE A 239 -10.23 1.30 0.71
C ILE A 239 -10.80 2.36 -0.22
N MET A 240 -10.67 2.12 -1.52
CA MET A 240 -11.28 2.94 -2.55
C MET A 240 -12.25 2.10 -3.38
N SER A 241 -13.36 2.73 -3.78
CA SER A 241 -14.41 2.13 -4.60
C SER A 241 -14.54 2.86 -5.92
N LYS A 242 -14.99 2.12 -6.94
CA LYS A 242 -15.50 2.70 -8.18
C LYS A 242 -16.78 3.49 -7.90
N VAL A 243 -16.91 4.66 -8.53
CA VAL A 243 -18.13 5.51 -8.52
C VAL A 243 -19.16 5.01 -9.53
#